data_AF-A0A0V8CYP6-F1
#
_entry.id   AF-A0A0V8CYP6-F1
#
_cell.length_a   1.000
_cell.length_b   1.000
_cell.length_c   1.000
_cell.angle_alpha   90.00
_cell.angle_beta   90.00
_cell.angle_gamma   90.00
#
_symmetry.space_group_name_H-M   'P 1'
#
loop_
_entity.id
_entity.type
_entity.pdbx_description
1 polymer ?
#
loop_
_entity_poly.entity_id
_entity_poly.type
_entity_poly.pdbx_seq_one_letter_code
_entity_poly.pdbx_strand_id
1 'polypeptide(L)'
;MQETSISKGKTTFEKELCWRDFYHMIYVAFPNQKEESIQKNYRNIEWENNRELFKKWQKGQTGYPIIDAAMRQLNQTGWMHNRLRMITASFLIKDLLIDWRWGEKYFQQMLHDYDPASNIGGWQWAASTGTDAVPYFRIFNPTIQSEKFDKDGNFIREFVPELRALPPKWIHQPENMPIVQQKEYDVMIGKDYPCPIVNHKKQRKVLLAKYESSKENVQ
;
A
#
# COMPACT_ATOMS: atom_id res chain seq x y z
N MET A 1 35.67 25.38 -15.80
CA MET A 1 34.80 24.30 -15.30
C MET A 1 33.75 24.06 -16.37
N GLN A 2 33.65 22.85 -16.94
CA GLN A 2 32.57 22.54 -17.88
C GLN A 2 31.24 22.55 -17.12
N GLU A 3 30.31 23.40 -17.51
CA GLU A 3 28.92 23.33 -17.07
C GLU A 3 28.32 22.03 -17.62
N THR A 4 28.40 20.95 -16.85
CA THR A 4 27.62 19.75 -17.14
C THR A 4 26.13 20.08 -17.04
N SER A 5 25.40 19.86 -18.14
CA SER A 5 23.96 20.06 -18.19
C SER A 5 23.26 19.24 -17.10
N ILE A 6 22.26 19.85 -16.45
CA ILE A 6 21.50 19.19 -15.37
C ILE A 6 20.74 18.00 -15.97
N SER A 7 21.05 16.79 -15.51
CA SER A 7 20.35 15.59 -15.95
C SER A 7 18.98 15.49 -15.31
N LYS A 8 18.03 14.85 -16.02
CA LYS A 8 16.70 14.54 -15.47
C LYS A 8 16.79 13.74 -14.17
N GLY A 9 17.74 12.80 -14.08
CA GLY A 9 17.96 11.99 -12.88
C GLY A 9 18.36 12.83 -11.66
N LYS A 10 19.27 13.80 -11.85
CA LYS A 10 19.66 14.74 -10.79
C LYS A 10 18.45 15.53 -10.29
N THR A 11 17.67 16.13 -11.19
CA THR A 11 16.48 16.89 -10.80
C THR A 11 15.44 16.03 -10.09
N THR A 12 15.26 14.77 -10.50
CA THR A 12 14.37 13.85 -9.78
C THR A 12 14.90 13.56 -8.38
N PHE A 13 16.18 13.23 -8.23
CA PHE A 13 16.79 12.97 -6.93
C PHE A 13 16.68 14.17 -5.97
N GLU A 14 16.95 15.39 -6.46
CA GLU A 14 16.77 16.63 -5.69
C GLU A 14 15.32 16.79 -5.20
N LYS A 15 14.33 16.47 -6.05
CA LYS A 15 12.92 16.49 -5.63
C LYS A 15 12.59 15.48 -4.54
N GLU A 16 13.17 14.27 -4.61
CA GLU A 16 12.97 13.27 -3.54
C GLU A 16 13.58 13.74 -2.20
N LEU A 17 14.69 14.49 -2.23
CA LEU A 17 15.22 15.15 -1.03
C LEU A 17 14.30 16.26 -0.51
N CYS A 18 13.75 17.08 -1.42
CA CYS A 18 12.77 18.10 -1.04
C CYS A 18 11.51 17.50 -0.38
N TRP A 19 11.08 16.31 -0.79
CA TRP A 19 9.96 15.61 -0.16
C TRP A 19 10.23 15.26 1.31
N ARG A 20 11.44 14.82 1.63
CA ARG A 20 11.87 14.58 3.02
C ARG A 20 11.75 15.86 3.85
N ASP A 21 12.35 16.95 3.36
CA ASP A 21 12.37 18.22 4.08
C ASP A 21 10.96 18.81 4.23
N PHE A 22 10.11 18.66 3.20
CA PHE A 22 8.70 19.02 3.26
C PHE A 22 7.96 18.28 4.38
N TYR A 23 8.14 16.97 4.50
CA TYR A 23 7.49 16.21 5.57
C TYR A 23 7.99 16.63 6.96
N HIS A 24 9.27 16.96 7.13
CA HIS A 24 9.77 17.52 8.39
C HIS A 24 9.13 18.87 8.73
N MET A 25 8.91 19.74 7.73
CA MET A 25 8.18 21.01 7.95
C MET A 25 6.75 20.77 8.42
N ILE A 26 6.03 19.82 7.81
CA ILE A 26 4.68 19.43 8.25
C ILE A 26 4.72 18.85 9.67
N TYR A 27 5.73 18.05 10.00
CA TYR A 27 5.90 17.47 11.33
C TYR A 27 6.08 18.51 12.43
N VAL A 28 6.78 19.60 12.16
CA VAL A 28 6.89 20.74 13.08
C VAL A 28 5.57 21.51 13.17
N ALA A 29 4.89 21.73 12.04
CA ALA A 29 3.65 22.52 12.00
C ALA A 29 2.44 21.80 12.62
N PHE A 30 2.41 20.46 12.61
CA PHE A 30 1.30 19.65 13.10
C PHE A 30 1.78 18.59 14.11
N PRO A 31 2.09 18.97 15.36
CA PRO A 31 2.69 18.04 16.34
C PRO A 31 1.82 16.83 16.68
N ASN A 32 0.49 16.94 16.52
CA ASN A 32 -0.45 15.85 16.79
C ASN A 32 -0.67 14.92 15.60
N GLN A 33 -0.01 15.13 14.45
CA GLN A 33 -0.29 14.38 13.21
C GLN A 33 -0.03 12.87 13.31
N LYS A 34 0.72 12.42 14.33
CA LYS A 34 0.90 11.00 14.60
C LYS A 34 -0.41 10.32 15.00
N GLU A 35 -1.21 11.01 15.81
CA GLU A 35 -2.45 10.48 16.38
C GLU A 35 -3.69 11.02 15.64
N GLU A 36 -3.56 12.11 14.89
CA GLU A 36 -4.69 12.78 14.24
C GLU A 36 -4.48 13.02 12.75
N SER A 37 -5.53 12.81 11.97
CA SER A 37 -5.63 13.32 10.61
C SER A 37 -5.48 14.86 10.60
N ILE A 38 -4.62 15.39 9.73
CA ILE A 38 -4.44 16.84 9.57
C ILE A 38 -5.75 17.48 9.09
N GLN A 39 -6.40 16.87 8.09
CA GLN A 39 -7.73 17.27 7.67
C GLN A 39 -8.77 16.85 8.72
N LYS A 40 -9.34 17.84 9.42
CA LYS A 40 -10.30 17.63 10.52
C LYS A 40 -11.52 16.79 10.10
N ASN A 41 -11.99 16.97 8.86
CA ASN A 41 -13.15 16.27 8.33
C ASN A 41 -13.01 14.74 8.25
N TYR A 42 -11.79 14.22 8.40
CA TYR A 42 -11.46 12.79 8.30
C TYR A 42 -10.93 12.21 9.61
N ARG A 43 -11.11 12.92 10.74
CA ARG A 43 -10.74 12.40 12.06
C ARG A 43 -11.72 11.35 12.58
N ASN A 44 -12.99 11.45 12.16
CA ASN A 44 -14.10 10.63 12.63
C ASN A 44 -14.51 9.56 11.60
N ILE A 45 -13.60 9.15 10.71
CA ILE A 45 -13.87 8.02 9.81
C ILE A 45 -14.01 6.75 10.68
N GLU A 46 -15.16 6.11 10.58
CA GLU A 46 -15.42 4.83 11.24
C GLU A 46 -14.76 3.68 10.47
N TRP A 47 -13.51 3.37 10.81
CA TRP A 47 -12.77 2.24 10.25
C TRP A 47 -13.35 0.89 10.73
N GLU A 48 -13.32 -0.13 9.87
CA GLU A 48 -13.76 -1.49 10.25
C GLU A 48 -12.77 -2.16 11.20
N ASN A 49 -11.47 -1.86 11.05
CA ASN A 49 -10.40 -2.31 11.96
C ASN A 49 -10.42 -3.83 12.25
N ASN A 50 -10.70 -4.63 11.22
CA ASN A 50 -10.71 -6.07 11.35
C ASN A 50 -9.27 -6.61 11.61
N ARG A 51 -9.04 -7.07 12.84
CA ARG A 51 -7.73 -7.57 13.29
C ARG A 51 -7.21 -8.77 12.50
N GLU A 52 -8.09 -9.64 12.01
CA GLU A 52 -7.67 -10.81 11.24
C GLU A 52 -7.24 -10.41 9.82
N LEU A 53 -7.94 -9.46 9.18
CA LEU A 53 -7.48 -8.89 7.91
C LEU A 53 -6.15 -8.16 8.07
N PHE A 54 -5.97 -7.43 9.17
CA PHE A 54 -4.70 -6.77 9.48
C PHE A 54 -3.54 -7.75 9.59
N LYS A 55 -3.71 -8.85 10.34
CA LYS A 55 -2.69 -9.91 10.46
C LYS A 55 -2.35 -10.53 9.10
N LYS A 56 -3.34 -10.77 8.24
CA LYS A 56 -3.10 -11.30 6.88
C LYS A 56 -2.31 -10.32 6.02
N TRP A 57 -2.60 -9.02 6.13
CA TRP A 57 -1.80 -7.98 5.47
C TRP A 57 -0.37 -7.94 5.98
N GLN A 58 -0.16 -7.94 7.30
CA GLN A 58 1.19 -7.98 7.91
C GLN A 58 2.00 -9.19 7.40
N LYS A 59 1.38 -10.36 7.28
CA LYS A 59 2.04 -11.60 6.84
C LYS A 59 2.21 -11.74 5.31
N GLY A 60 1.61 -10.86 4.51
CA GLY A 60 1.55 -11.05 3.06
C GLY A 60 0.76 -12.30 2.66
N GLN A 61 -0.46 -12.43 3.18
CA GLN A 61 -1.42 -13.52 2.95
C GLN A 61 -2.80 -12.97 2.54
N THR A 62 -2.80 -11.92 1.73
CA THR A 62 -4.00 -11.20 1.29
C THR A 62 -4.64 -11.83 0.06
N GLY A 63 -3.91 -12.68 -0.66
CA GLY A 63 -4.35 -13.23 -1.94
C GLY A 63 -4.15 -12.24 -3.10
N TYR A 64 -3.56 -11.06 -2.85
CA TYR A 64 -3.14 -10.10 -3.87
C TYR A 64 -1.62 -10.18 -4.05
N PRO A 65 -1.11 -10.81 -5.13
CA PRO A 65 0.31 -11.19 -5.23
C PRO A 65 1.31 -10.06 -5.02
N ILE A 66 1.04 -8.86 -5.54
CA ILE A 66 1.94 -7.71 -5.35
C ILE A 66 1.96 -7.18 -3.92
N ILE A 67 0.83 -7.25 -3.23
CA ILE A 67 0.72 -6.84 -1.82
C ILE A 67 1.45 -7.87 -0.98
N ASP A 68 1.24 -9.15 -1.26
CA ASP A 68 1.86 -10.24 -0.53
C ASP A 68 3.38 -10.25 -0.73
N ALA A 69 3.86 -10.07 -1.97
CA ALA A 69 5.28 -9.91 -2.28
C ALA A 69 5.91 -8.72 -1.55
N ALA A 70 5.26 -7.56 -1.58
CA ALA A 70 5.75 -6.36 -0.89
C ALA A 70 5.84 -6.56 0.63
N MET A 71 4.78 -7.08 1.26
CA MET A 71 4.77 -7.29 2.70
C MET A 71 5.78 -8.35 3.13
N ARG A 72 5.97 -9.41 2.33
CA ARG A 72 7.02 -10.40 2.54
C ARG A 72 8.43 -9.82 2.37
N GLN A 73 8.65 -8.96 1.37
CA GLN A 73 9.91 -8.23 1.22
C GLN A 73 10.21 -7.42 2.48
N LEU A 74 9.27 -6.59 2.93
CA LEU A 74 9.45 -5.79 4.15
C LEU A 74 9.82 -6.65 5.35
N ASN A 75 9.14 -7.78 5.53
CA ASN A 75 9.40 -8.67 6.67
C ASN A 75 10.76 -9.38 6.61
N GLN A 76 11.27 -9.64 5.40
CA GLN A 76 12.54 -10.32 5.20
C GLN A 76 13.74 -9.36 5.24
N THR A 77 13.57 -8.13 4.73
CA THR A 77 14.70 -7.23 4.45
C THR A 77 14.68 -5.95 5.28
N GLY A 78 13.56 -5.62 5.94
CA GLY A 78 13.36 -4.34 6.62
C GLY A 78 13.32 -3.14 5.66
N TRP A 79 13.18 -3.37 4.35
CA TRP A 79 13.10 -2.32 3.35
C TRP A 79 12.02 -2.63 2.30
N MET A 80 11.37 -1.59 1.81
CA MET A 80 10.37 -1.69 0.75
C MET A 80 10.50 -0.50 -0.20
N HIS A 81 10.46 -0.76 -1.51
CA HIS A 81 10.48 0.31 -2.53
C HIS A 81 9.29 1.26 -2.36
N ASN A 82 9.49 2.56 -2.57
CA ASN A 82 8.45 3.57 -2.30
C ASN A 82 7.11 3.29 -3.02
N ARG A 83 7.15 2.85 -4.28
CA ARG A 83 5.92 2.45 -5.02
C ARG A 83 5.16 1.32 -4.31
N LEU A 84 5.88 0.36 -3.73
CA LEU A 84 5.28 -0.75 -3.00
C LEU A 84 4.66 -0.26 -1.69
N ARG A 85 5.32 0.66 -0.98
CA ARG A 85 4.75 1.32 0.22
C ARG A 85 3.42 2.00 -0.10
N MET A 86 3.35 2.74 -1.22
CA MET A 86 2.12 3.43 -1.64
C MET A 86 0.97 2.45 -1.88
N ILE A 87 1.21 1.32 -2.56
CA ILE A 87 0.15 0.37 -2.90
C ILE A 87 -0.27 -0.48 -1.69
N THR A 88 0.66 -0.87 -0.80
CA THR A 88 0.32 -1.63 0.41
C THR A 88 -0.40 -0.78 1.43
N ALA A 89 -0.02 0.48 1.59
CA ALA A 89 -0.74 1.45 2.42
C ALA A 89 -2.14 1.72 1.87
N SER A 90 -2.25 2.00 0.57
CA SER A 90 -3.56 2.19 -0.09
C SER A 90 -4.45 0.95 0.09
N PHE A 91 -3.92 -0.26 -0.08
CA PHE A 91 -4.68 -1.49 0.14
C PHE A 91 -5.18 -1.62 1.59
N LEU A 92 -4.32 -1.39 2.58
CA LEU A 92 -4.70 -1.45 3.99
C LEU A 92 -5.88 -0.51 4.30
N ILE A 93 -5.79 0.73 3.82
CA ILE A 93 -6.77 1.77 4.13
C ILE A 93 -8.04 1.62 3.28
N LYS A 94 -7.87 1.38 1.99
CA LYS A 94 -8.94 1.52 0.99
C LYS A 94 -9.63 0.22 0.60
N ASP A 95 -8.93 -0.91 0.77
CA ASP A 95 -9.47 -2.24 0.51
C ASP A 95 -9.80 -2.99 1.81
N LEU A 96 -9.01 -2.83 2.87
CA LEU A 96 -9.28 -3.48 4.16
C LEU A 96 -10.03 -2.58 5.15
N LEU A 97 -10.18 -1.29 4.85
CA LEU A 97 -10.87 -0.31 5.69
C LEU A 97 -10.31 -0.26 7.13
N ILE A 98 -8.98 -0.41 7.24
CA ILE A 98 -8.24 -0.35 8.49
C ILE A 98 -7.62 1.03 8.64
N ASP A 99 -7.63 1.54 9.87
CA ASP A 99 -7.02 2.81 10.24
C ASP A 99 -5.53 2.83 9.86
N TRP A 100 -5.13 3.88 9.14
CA TRP A 100 -3.75 4.09 8.67
C TRP A 100 -2.72 4.06 9.81
N ARG A 101 -3.12 4.43 11.03
CA ARG A 101 -2.24 4.42 12.22
C ARG A 101 -1.75 3.01 12.58
N TRP A 102 -2.54 1.98 12.26
CA TRP A 102 -2.11 0.59 12.47
C TRP A 102 -0.99 0.22 11.51
N GLY A 103 -1.11 0.66 10.26
CA GLY A 103 -0.08 0.53 9.24
C GLY A 103 1.19 1.32 9.57
N GLU A 104 1.04 2.57 10.00
CA GLU A 104 2.14 3.44 10.46
C GLU A 104 2.96 2.76 11.54
N LYS A 105 2.29 2.28 12.59
CA LYS A 105 2.93 1.60 13.73
C LYS A 105 3.61 0.30 13.32
N TYR A 106 3.04 -0.43 12.36
CA TYR A 106 3.70 -1.63 11.84
C TYR A 106 4.96 -1.27 11.04
N PHE A 107 4.88 -0.26 10.17
CA PHE A 107 6.02 0.22 9.40
C PHE A 107 7.13 0.76 10.30
N GLN A 108 6.78 1.43 11.42
CA GLN A 108 7.72 1.82 12.47
C GLN A 108 8.53 0.65 13.03
N GLN A 109 7.92 -0.53 13.17
CA GLN A 109 8.59 -1.71 13.72
C GLN A 109 9.47 -2.42 12.70
N MET A 110 9.14 -2.30 11.40
CA MET A 110 9.75 -3.11 10.35
C MET A 110 10.79 -2.37 9.51
N LEU A 111 10.63 -1.06 9.29
CA LEU A 111 11.48 -0.31 8.36
C LEU A 111 12.80 0.11 8.99
N HIS A 112 13.91 -0.22 8.32
CA HIS A 112 15.24 0.28 8.69
C HIS A 112 15.42 1.77 8.44
N ASP A 113 14.69 2.33 7.46
CA ASP A 113 14.72 3.75 7.12
C ASP A 113 13.57 4.55 7.76
N TYR A 114 13.00 4.05 8.85
CA TYR A 114 11.91 4.73 9.55
C TYR A 114 12.32 6.15 9.99
N ASP A 115 11.64 7.13 9.44
CA ASP A 115 11.63 8.53 9.87
C ASP A 115 10.16 8.91 10.18
N PRO A 116 9.84 9.38 11.40
CA PRO A 116 8.46 9.70 11.78
C PRO A 116 7.77 10.67 10.81
N ALA A 117 8.49 11.71 10.38
CA ALA A 117 7.92 12.74 9.52
C ALA A 117 7.50 12.17 8.16
N SER A 118 8.43 11.47 7.50
CA SER A 118 8.22 10.87 6.19
C SER A 118 7.22 9.71 6.25
N ASN A 119 7.28 8.87 7.28
CA ASN A 119 6.37 7.73 7.43
C ASN A 119 4.93 8.18 7.67
N ILE A 120 4.69 9.03 8.68
CA ILE A 120 3.35 9.54 8.99
C ILE A 120 2.80 10.33 7.79
N GLY A 121 3.64 11.17 7.18
CA GLY A 121 3.27 11.92 5.99
C GLY A 121 2.84 11.04 4.82
N GLY A 122 3.56 9.95 4.55
CA GLY A 122 3.21 8.96 3.54
C GLY A 122 1.91 8.22 3.84
N TRP A 123 1.68 7.85 5.10
CA TRP A 123 0.44 7.20 5.52
C TRP A 123 -0.77 8.14 5.43
N GLN A 124 -0.64 9.40 5.86
CA GLN A 124 -1.71 10.40 5.71
C GLN A 124 -1.96 10.77 4.24
N TRP A 125 -0.92 10.77 3.40
CA TRP A 125 -1.07 10.92 1.96
C TRP A 125 -1.91 9.79 1.36
N ALA A 126 -1.60 8.53 1.70
CA ALA A 126 -2.35 7.36 1.23
C ALA A 126 -3.78 7.32 1.77
N ALA A 127 -3.97 7.79 3.02
CA ALA A 127 -5.25 7.89 3.69
C ALA A 127 -6.07 9.13 3.28
N SER A 128 -5.58 9.95 2.35
CA SER A 128 -6.33 11.13 1.90
C SER A 128 -6.62 12.14 3.03
N THR A 129 -5.83 12.12 4.12
CA THR A 129 -6.04 12.91 5.34
C THR A 129 -4.98 13.97 5.63
N GLY A 130 -3.87 13.95 4.89
CA GLY A 130 -2.75 14.90 5.03
C GLY A 130 -2.94 16.25 4.32
N THR A 131 -1.88 17.06 4.28
CA THR A 131 -1.86 18.40 3.65
C THR A 131 -1.86 18.36 2.12
N ASP A 132 -1.09 17.45 1.51
CA ASP A 132 -1.06 17.21 0.05
C ASP A 132 -1.63 15.82 -0.29
N ALA A 133 -2.78 15.48 0.29
CA ALA A 133 -3.27 14.13 0.23
C ALA A 133 -3.89 13.79 -1.14
N VAL A 134 -3.70 12.55 -1.59
CA VAL A 134 -4.41 12.08 -2.80
C VAL A 134 -5.92 12.14 -2.55
N PRO A 135 -6.77 12.52 -3.53
CA PRO A 135 -8.22 12.50 -3.29
C PRO A 135 -8.72 11.11 -2.90
N TYR A 136 -9.63 11.01 -1.93
CA TYR A 136 -10.08 9.73 -1.36
C TYR A 136 -10.68 8.78 -2.39
N PHE A 137 -11.38 9.33 -3.40
CA PHE A 137 -11.94 8.57 -4.52
C PHE A 137 -10.90 8.00 -5.50
N ARG A 138 -9.64 8.41 -5.40
CA ARG A 138 -8.52 7.80 -6.13
C ARG A 138 -8.02 6.58 -5.36
N ILE A 139 -8.61 5.44 -5.68
CA ILE A 139 -8.25 4.13 -5.14
C ILE A 139 -7.41 3.40 -6.17
N PHE A 140 -6.23 2.92 -5.77
CA PHE A 140 -5.39 2.11 -6.64
C PHE A 140 -5.95 0.70 -6.73
N ASN A 141 -6.13 0.18 -7.94
CA ASN A 141 -6.40 -1.23 -8.13
C ASN A 141 -5.06 -1.98 -8.00
N PRO A 142 -4.90 -2.89 -7.00
CA PRO A 142 -3.63 -3.58 -6.77
C PRO A 142 -3.15 -4.37 -7.99
N THR A 143 -4.05 -5.03 -8.73
CA THR A 143 -3.69 -5.77 -9.94
C THR A 143 -3.15 -4.83 -11.02
N ILE A 144 -3.83 -3.72 -11.31
CA ILE A 144 -3.38 -2.77 -12.34
C ILE A 144 -2.03 -2.17 -11.97
N GLN A 145 -1.79 -1.91 -10.68
CA GLN A 145 -0.46 -1.48 -10.23
C GLN A 145 0.57 -2.59 -10.40
N SER A 146 0.21 -3.83 -10.08
CA SER A 146 1.07 -5.00 -10.26
C SER A 146 1.53 -5.15 -11.70
N GLU A 147 0.60 -5.19 -12.66
CA GLU A 147 0.90 -5.36 -14.09
C GLU A 147 1.75 -4.20 -14.64
N LYS A 148 1.55 -2.98 -14.11
CA LYS A 148 2.29 -1.80 -14.53
C LYS A 148 3.74 -1.78 -14.04
N PHE A 149 3.97 -2.20 -12.80
CA PHE A 149 5.27 -2.05 -12.13
C PHE A 149 6.08 -3.35 -12.01
N ASP A 150 5.46 -4.49 -12.29
CA ASP A 150 6.09 -5.82 -12.32
C ASP A 150 5.51 -6.65 -13.46
N LYS A 151 5.53 -6.13 -14.70
CA LYS A 151 4.83 -6.70 -15.87
C LYS A 151 4.99 -8.21 -16.07
N ASP A 152 6.20 -8.72 -15.83
CA ASP A 152 6.50 -10.14 -16.03
C ASP A 152 6.26 -10.96 -14.75
N GLY A 153 6.05 -10.32 -13.60
CA GLY A 153 5.83 -10.94 -12.30
C GLY A 153 7.13 -11.35 -11.58
N ASN A 154 8.28 -10.80 -11.97
CA ASN A 154 9.59 -11.24 -11.45
C ASN A 154 9.72 -10.94 -9.96
N PHE A 155 9.28 -9.75 -9.53
CA PHE A 155 9.29 -9.38 -8.12
C PHE A 155 8.34 -10.28 -7.31
N ILE A 156 7.15 -10.59 -7.86
CA ILE A 156 6.22 -11.52 -7.20
C ILE A 156 6.86 -12.90 -7.01
N ARG A 157 7.50 -13.46 -8.05
CA ARG A 157 8.13 -14.80 -7.96
C ARG A 157 9.28 -14.88 -6.96
N GLU A 158 9.96 -13.76 -6.73
CA GLU A 158 11.04 -13.66 -5.76
C GLU A 158 10.50 -13.82 -4.33
N PHE A 159 9.46 -13.06 -3.97
CA PHE A 159 8.94 -13.00 -2.60
C PHE A 159 7.74 -13.91 -2.32
N VAL A 160 7.09 -14.45 -3.35
CA VAL A 160 5.96 -15.38 -3.27
C VAL A 160 6.35 -16.68 -4.01
N PRO A 161 7.23 -17.50 -3.40
CA PRO A 161 7.83 -18.66 -4.06
C PRO A 161 6.79 -19.71 -4.52
N GLU A 162 5.65 -19.81 -3.84
CA GLU A 162 4.56 -20.69 -4.23
C GLU A 162 3.93 -20.32 -5.58
N LEU A 163 4.10 -19.08 -6.07
CA LEU A 163 3.60 -18.65 -7.38
C LEU A 163 4.69 -18.67 -8.47
N ARG A 164 5.90 -19.17 -8.17
CA ARG A 164 7.06 -19.08 -9.08
C ARG A 164 6.83 -19.73 -10.44
N ALA A 165 6.08 -20.82 -10.50
CA ALA A 165 5.79 -21.54 -11.73
C ALA A 165 4.75 -20.84 -12.62
N LEU A 166 4.03 -19.83 -12.10
CA LEU A 166 2.94 -19.22 -12.86
C LEU A 166 3.46 -18.33 -13.98
N PRO A 167 2.88 -18.43 -15.19
CA PRO A 167 3.21 -17.52 -16.29
C PRO A 167 2.68 -16.10 -16.00
N PRO A 168 3.20 -15.05 -16.69
CA PRO A 168 2.73 -13.68 -16.53
C PRO A 168 1.21 -13.49 -16.67
N LYS A 169 0.55 -14.36 -17.45
CA LYS A 169 -0.91 -14.38 -17.60
C LYS A 169 -1.66 -14.55 -16.27
N TRP A 170 -1.11 -15.32 -15.33
CA TRP A 170 -1.79 -15.69 -14.08
C TRP A 170 -1.14 -15.08 -12.84
N ILE A 171 0.11 -14.65 -12.91
CA ILE A 171 0.89 -14.21 -11.75
C ILE A 171 0.26 -13.03 -10.98
N HIS A 172 -0.50 -12.16 -11.65
CA HIS A 172 -1.12 -10.98 -11.05
C HIS A 172 -2.54 -11.21 -10.52
N GLN A 173 -3.22 -12.24 -11.00
CA GLN A 173 -4.59 -12.63 -10.61
C GLN A 173 -4.74 -14.16 -10.64
N PRO A 174 -4.03 -14.89 -9.77
CA PRO A 174 -4.05 -16.35 -9.78
C PRO A 174 -5.43 -16.92 -9.46
N GLU A 175 -6.30 -16.16 -8.79
CA GLU A 175 -7.69 -16.56 -8.50
C GLU A 175 -8.55 -16.78 -9.75
N ASN A 176 -8.18 -16.17 -10.88
CA ASN A 176 -8.88 -16.34 -12.15
C ASN A 176 -8.39 -17.56 -12.94
N MET A 177 -7.38 -18.28 -12.45
CA MET A 177 -6.80 -19.45 -13.09
C MET A 177 -7.76 -20.65 -12.98
N PRO A 178 -8.16 -21.27 -14.11
CA PRO A 178 -8.98 -22.48 -14.10
C PRO A 178 -8.33 -23.63 -13.31
N ILE A 179 -9.15 -24.48 -12.67
CA ILE A 179 -8.68 -25.63 -11.86
C ILE A 179 -7.74 -26.56 -12.65
N VAL A 180 -7.99 -26.74 -13.95
CA VAL A 180 -7.12 -27.57 -14.81
C VAL A 180 -5.70 -27.00 -14.87
N GLN A 181 -5.56 -25.68 -14.98
CA GLN A 181 -4.26 -25.00 -15.01
C GLN A 181 -3.63 -24.89 -13.63
N GLN A 182 -4.44 -24.76 -12.56
CA GLN A 182 -3.92 -24.86 -11.18
C GLN A 182 -3.22 -26.20 -10.95
N LYS A 183 -3.79 -27.30 -11.46
CA LYS A 183 -3.15 -28.62 -11.41
C LYS A 183 -1.92 -28.72 -12.32
N GLU A 184 -1.97 -28.13 -13.51
CA GLU A 184 -0.85 -28.11 -14.46
C GLU A 184 0.39 -27.43 -13.89
N TYR A 185 0.21 -26.31 -13.18
CA TYR A 185 1.31 -25.57 -12.55
C TYR A 185 1.63 -26.00 -11.12
N ASP A 186 0.93 -26.99 -10.58
CA ASP A 186 1.05 -27.47 -9.19
C ASP A 186 0.87 -26.36 -8.13
N VAL A 187 -0.14 -25.50 -8.34
CA VAL A 187 -0.50 -24.40 -7.43
C VAL A 187 -2.01 -24.32 -7.28
N MET A 188 -2.52 -24.75 -6.13
CA MET A 188 -3.96 -24.69 -5.80
C MET A 188 -4.31 -23.44 -5.00
N ILE A 189 -5.14 -22.57 -5.57
CA ILE A 189 -5.60 -21.35 -4.92
C ILE A 189 -6.63 -21.69 -3.83
N GLY A 190 -6.43 -21.11 -2.65
CA GLY A 190 -7.14 -21.46 -1.42
C GLY A 190 -6.43 -22.52 -0.56
N LYS A 191 -5.39 -23.18 -1.09
CA LYS A 191 -4.57 -24.16 -0.36
C LYS A 191 -3.11 -23.74 -0.29
N ASP A 192 -2.44 -23.63 -1.44
CA ASP A 192 -1.01 -23.33 -1.55
C ASP A 192 -0.78 -21.80 -1.53
N TYR A 193 -1.70 -21.04 -2.12
CA TYR A 193 -1.75 -19.59 -2.06
C TYR A 193 -3.19 -19.11 -1.73
N PRO A 194 -3.40 -18.13 -0.84
CA PRO A 194 -4.74 -17.78 -0.37
C PRO A 194 -5.62 -17.15 -1.47
N CYS A 195 -6.94 -17.36 -1.37
CA CYS A 195 -7.92 -16.58 -2.13
C CYS A 195 -7.87 -15.10 -1.69
N PRO A 196 -8.21 -14.14 -2.59
CA PRO A 196 -8.33 -12.74 -2.22
C PRO A 196 -9.24 -12.53 -1.00
N ILE A 197 -8.70 -11.87 0.03
CA ILE A 197 -9.40 -11.71 1.32
C ILE A 197 -10.55 -10.71 1.27
N VAL A 198 -10.60 -9.89 0.22
CA VAL A 198 -11.65 -8.90 -0.03
C VAL A 198 -11.90 -8.77 -1.53
N ASN A 199 -13.02 -8.16 -1.90
CA ASN A 199 -13.30 -7.79 -3.29
C ASN A 199 -13.09 -6.28 -3.48
N HIS A 200 -12.05 -5.89 -4.20
CA HIS A 200 -11.70 -4.48 -4.48
C HIS A 200 -12.88 -3.61 -4.95
N LYS A 201 -13.70 -4.12 -5.89
CA LYS A 201 -14.84 -3.36 -6.43
C LYS A 201 -15.92 -3.10 -5.38
N LYS A 202 -16.15 -4.05 -4.47
CA LYS A 202 -17.08 -3.88 -3.35
C LYS A 202 -16.51 -2.90 -2.33
N GLN A 203 -15.25 -3.07 -1.93
CA GLN A 203 -14.59 -2.25 -0.91
C GLN A 203 -14.49 -0.78 -1.33
N ARG A 204 -14.24 -0.51 -2.61
CA ARG A 204 -14.32 0.83 -3.18
C ARG A 204 -15.63 1.55 -2.84
N LYS A 205 -16.77 0.87 -2.92
CA LYS A 205 -18.08 1.50 -2.63
C LYS A 205 -18.23 1.80 -1.14
N VAL A 206 -17.81 0.86 -0.28
CA VAL A 206 -17.87 1.01 1.18
C VAL A 206 -16.97 2.16 1.63
N LEU A 207 -15.75 2.27 1.08
CA LEU A 207 -14.83 3.37 1.38
C LEU A 207 -15.46 4.73 1.07
N LEU A 208 -16.03 4.89 -0.13
CA LEU A 208 -16.63 6.17 -0.55
C LEU A 208 -17.73 6.60 0.42
N ALA A 209 -18.62 5.68 0.79
CA ALA A 209 -19.69 5.94 1.77
C ALA A 209 -19.12 6.38 3.13
N LYS A 210 -18.08 5.69 3.64
CA LYS A 210 -17.44 6.07 4.92
C LYS A 210 -16.82 7.47 4.91
N TYR A 211 -16.17 7.85 3.80
CA TYR A 211 -15.60 9.20 3.67
C TYR A 211 -16.67 10.28 3.52
N GLU A 212 -17.80 9.97 2.90
CA GLU A 212 -18.94 10.87 2.79
C GLU A 212 -19.58 11.10 4.18
N SER A 213 -19.89 10.03 4.92
CA SER A 213 -20.46 10.13 6.27
C SER A 213 -19.54 10.85 7.26
N SER A 214 -18.22 10.67 7.16
CA SER A 214 -17.27 11.38 8.03
C SER A 214 -17.33 12.90 7.90
N LYS A 215 -17.72 13.43 6.73
CA LYS A 215 -17.87 14.89 6.53
C LYS A 215 -19.14 15.43 7.17
N GLU A 216 -20.19 14.63 7.22
CA GLU A 216 -21.48 15.00 7.83
C GLU A 216 -21.36 15.06 9.36
N ASN A 217 -20.49 14.24 9.94
CA ASN A 217 -20.23 14.15 11.39
C ASN A 217 -19.29 15.24 11.94
N VAL A 218 -18.97 16.27 11.15
CA VAL A 218 -18.14 17.41 11.56
C VAL A 218 -19.09 18.60 11.72
N GLN A 219 -19.93 18.54 12.75
CA GLN A 219 -20.76 19.64 13.23
C GLN A 219 -20.13 20.26 14.47
#